data_AF-D2PUR9-F1
#
_entry.id   AF-D2PUR9-F1
#
_cell.length_a   1.000
_cell.length_b   1.000
_cell.length_c   1.000
_cell.angle_alpha   90.00
_cell.angle_beta   90.00
_cell.angle_gamma   90.00
#
_symmetry.space_group_name_H-M   'P 1'
#
loop_
_entity.id
_entity.type
_entity.pdbx_description
1 polymer ?
#
loop_
_entity_poly.entity_id
_entity_poly.type
_entity_poly.pdbx_seq_one_letter_code
_entity_poly.pdbx_strand_id
1 'polypeptide(L)'
;MSKGVPGLDGVVELAAVVRSGFVESRHFGMAVVLDPEGRQLYAAGDAEAVILPRSTAKPLQAVGCLVAGATLDERATAIAAGSHTGEDQHVALVDRMLSSAGLDRSALRCPPDRPEDEPTRFRLIAEGIGPEAVRMNCSGKHAAMLLAAVAGHSAGADADPAAGYLEPSAPVQRVIQAEIERLTAATIDVVTVDGCGAPLLGMPLSGLALAFGRLATASPGSPEHQVAAAMRAYPQLVGGRGHLNTDTMRLLPGVLAKGGAEGVIAMAAPDGHAVAVKVIDGNPRATTALALTLLAKCGVDVTPAAELRHVQVLGGGRSVGRIVPAI
;
A
#
# COMPACT_ATOMS: atom_id res chain seq x y z
N MET A 1 11.67 20.56 -16.63
CA MET A 1 10.43 19.77 -16.56
C MET A 1 10.19 19.43 -15.09
N SER A 2 8.96 19.56 -14.59
CA SER A 2 8.62 19.12 -13.24
C SER A 2 8.79 17.60 -13.15
N LYS A 3 9.51 17.10 -12.14
CA LYS A 3 9.51 15.67 -11.81
C LYS A 3 8.10 15.28 -11.36
N GLY A 4 7.54 14.18 -11.85
CA GLY A 4 6.22 13.68 -11.45
C GLY A 4 5.45 12.99 -12.57
N VAL A 5 4.15 12.76 -12.33
CA VAL A 5 3.22 12.18 -13.30
C VAL A 5 3.26 12.99 -14.60
N PRO A 6 3.38 12.35 -15.78
CA PRO A 6 3.48 13.07 -17.05
C PRO A 6 2.19 13.87 -17.34
N GLY A 7 2.32 14.84 -18.24
CA GLY A 7 1.16 15.47 -18.86
C GLY A 7 0.32 14.48 -19.66
N LEU A 8 -0.72 14.97 -20.36
CA LEU A 8 -1.65 14.10 -21.09
C LEU A 8 -0.97 13.20 -22.15
N ASP A 9 0.19 13.59 -22.66
CA ASP A 9 0.96 12.82 -23.65
C ASP A 9 1.49 11.48 -23.09
N GLY A 10 1.62 11.34 -21.77
CA GLY A 10 2.13 10.12 -21.10
C GLY A 10 1.05 9.29 -20.41
N VAL A 11 -0.23 9.62 -20.58
CA VAL A 11 -1.35 8.90 -19.96
C VAL A 11 -2.40 8.54 -20.99
N VAL A 12 -3.15 7.47 -20.72
CA VAL A 12 -4.26 7.05 -21.58
C VAL A 12 -5.53 6.90 -20.75
N GLU A 13 -6.68 6.87 -21.41
CA GLU A 13 -7.92 6.53 -20.74
C GLU A 13 -7.88 5.06 -20.28
N LEU A 14 -7.94 4.84 -18.98
CA LEU A 14 -7.98 3.51 -18.38
C LEU A 14 -9.41 3.02 -18.16
N ALA A 15 -10.34 3.92 -17.82
CA ALA A 15 -11.74 3.56 -17.57
C ALA A 15 -12.70 4.74 -17.76
N ALA A 16 -13.96 4.43 -18.03
CA ALA A 16 -15.06 5.39 -18.07
C ALA A 16 -16.11 5.06 -17.02
N VAL A 17 -16.65 6.08 -16.35
CA VAL A 17 -17.85 5.97 -15.52
C VAL A 17 -19.07 6.20 -16.41
N VAL A 18 -19.90 5.17 -16.55
CA VAL A 18 -21.10 5.22 -17.38
C VAL A 18 -22.33 5.18 -16.47
N ARG A 19 -23.15 6.23 -16.51
CA ARG A 19 -24.42 6.35 -15.80
C ARG A 19 -25.57 6.38 -16.79
N SER A 20 -26.45 5.39 -16.74
CA SER A 20 -27.65 5.29 -17.59
C SER A 20 -27.33 5.47 -19.09
N GLY A 21 -26.22 4.89 -19.55
CA GLY A 21 -25.73 4.98 -20.92
C GLY A 21 -24.91 6.24 -21.25
N PHE A 22 -24.78 7.19 -20.33
CA PHE A 22 -23.99 8.42 -20.50
C PHE A 22 -22.61 8.30 -19.86
N VAL A 23 -21.55 8.68 -20.58
CA VAL A 23 -20.18 8.75 -20.02
C VAL A 23 -20.07 10.00 -19.15
N GLU A 24 -20.15 9.82 -17.83
CA GLU A 24 -20.12 10.88 -16.82
C GLU A 24 -18.70 11.33 -16.48
N SER A 25 -17.75 10.42 -16.48
CA SER A 25 -16.34 10.72 -16.16
C SER A 25 -15.40 9.75 -16.87
N ARG A 26 -14.15 10.16 -17.06
CA ARG A 26 -13.07 9.31 -17.58
C ARG A 26 -11.90 9.34 -16.61
N HIS A 27 -11.28 8.19 -16.39
CA HIS A 27 -10.07 8.03 -15.61
C HIS A 27 -8.89 7.87 -16.55
N PHE A 28 -8.04 8.88 -16.58
CA PHE A 28 -6.76 8.83 -17.28
C PHE A 28 -5.65 8.36 -16.33
N GLY A 29 -4.68 7.64 -16.87
CA GLY A 29 -3.64 7.03 -16.05
C GLY A 29 -2.61 6.24 -16.82
N MET A 30 -1.83 5.50 -16.05
CA MET A 30 -0.83 4.56 -16.53
C MET A 30 -1.05 3.21 -15.87
N ALA A 31 -0.73 2.14 -16.57
CA ALA A 31 -0.76 0.79 -16.05
C ALA A 31 0.33 -0.08 -16.69
N VAL A 32 0.80 -1.06 -15.95
CA VAL A 32 1.81 -2.02 -16.42
C VAL A 32 1.52 -3.40 -15.83
N VAL A 33 1.69 -4.44 -16.64
CA VAL A 33 1.68 -5.83 -16.20
C VAL A 33 3.01 -6.47 -16.56
N LEU A 34 3.63 -7.12 -15.57
CA LEU A 34 4.86 -7.87 -15.71
C LEU A 34 4.59 -9.37 -15.58
N ASP A 35 5.38 -10.16 -16.30
CA ASP A 35 5.46 -11.61 -16.10
C ASP A 35 6.32 -11.97 -14.87
N PRO A 36 6.41 -13.25 -14.50
CA PRO A 36 7.21 -13.70 -13.36
C PRO A 36 8.71 -13.38 -13.46
N GLU A 37 9.24 -13.21 -14.67
CA GLU A 37 10.63 -12.81 -14.92
C GLU A 37 10.83 -11.29 -14.87
N GLY A 38 9.76 -10.51 -14.68
CA GLY A 38 9.78 -9.06 -14.65
C GLY A 38 9.74 -8.40 -16.04
N ARG A 39 9.46 -9.15 -17.10
CA ARG A 39 9.29 -8.61 -18.46
C ARG A 39 7.89 -8.03 -18.62
N GLN A 40 7.80 -6.92 -19.34
CA GLN A 40 6.52 -6.26 -19.61
C GLN A 40 5.65 -7.08 -20.57
N LEU A 41 4.49 -7.53 -20.09
CA LEU A 41 3.45 -8.17 -20.91
C LEU A 41 2.46 -7.15 -21.47
N TYR A 42 2.20 -6.09 -20.72
CA TYR A 42 1.26 -5.04 -21.10
C TYR A 42 1.68 -3.70 -20.50
N ALA A 43 1.46 -2.62 -21.25
CA ALA A 43 1.55 -1.26 -20.73
C ALA A 43 0.48 -0.36 -21.36
N ALA A 44 0.02 0.60 -20.58
CA ALA A 44 -0.87 1.68 -20.97
C ALA A 44 -0.31 2.99 -20.41
N GLY A 45 -0.10 4.00 -21.26
CA GLY A 45 0.63 5.21 -20.90
C GLY A 45 2.14 4.96 -20.64
N ASP A 46 2.77 5.88 -19.93
CA ASP A 46 4.18 5.81 -19.53
C ASP A 46 4.36 4.97 -18.25
N ALA A 47 4.75 3.70 -18.41
CA ALA A 47 5.03 2.79 -17.29
C ALA A 47 6.31 3.16 -16.50
N GLU A 48 7.18 3.98 -17.07
CA GLU A 48 8.45 4.39 -16.45
C GLU A 48 8.33 5.73 -15.71
N ALA A 49 7.15 6.37 -15.78
CA ALA A 49 6.85 7.57 -15.04
C ALA A 49 7.12 7.38 -13.54
N VAL A 50 7.89 8.31 -12.97
CA VAL A 50 8.14 8.35 -11.53
C VAL A 50 6.87 8.83 -10.82
N ILE A 51 6.29 7.94 -10.03
CA ILE A 51 5.09 8.19 -9.22
C ILE A 51 5.43 8.18 -7.73
N LEU A 52 4.59 8.85 -6.94
CA LEU A 52 4.59 8.66 -5.49
C LEU A 52 3.63 7.51 -5.15
N PRO A 53 4.11 6.37 -4.62
CA PRO A 53 3.28 5.17 -4.42
C PRO A 53 2.31 5.28 -3.23
N ARG A 54 2.48 6.32 -2.39
CA ARG A 54 1.72 6.53 -1.15
C ARG A 54 1.73 5.23 -0.31
N SER A 55 0.59 4.86 0.26
CA SER A 55 0.45 3.66 1.08
C SER A 55 0.66 2.34 0.33
N THR A 56 0.81 2.34 -1.00
CA THR A 56 1.16 1.13 -1.77
C THR A 56 2.59 0.66 -1.48
N ALA A 57 3.48 1.54 -1.03
CA ALA A 57 4.86 1.19 -0.68
C ALA A 57 5.03 0.54 0.71
N LYS A 58 3.99 0.47 1.54
CA LYS A 58 4.10 -0.04 2.92
C LYS A 58 4.65 -1.47 3.02
N PRO A 59 4.29 -2.44 2.14
CA PRO A 59 4.91 -3.76 2.16
C PRO A 59 6.43 -3.71 1.98
N LEU A 60 6.93 -2.83 1.11
CA LEU A 60 8.36 -2.65 0.86
C LEU A 60 9.04 -1.99 2.07
N GLN A 61 8.36 -1.02 2.71
CA GLN A 61 8.83 -0.40 3.96
C GLN A 61 8.90 -1.42 5.11
N ALA A 62 7.95 -2.35 5.18
CA ALA A 62 7.96 -3.43 6.17
C ALA A 62 9.14 -4.39 5.95
N VAL A 63 9.47 -4.74 4.70
CA VAL A 63 10.70 -5.47 4.38
C VAL A 63 11.93 -4.73 4.89
N GLY A 64 12.04 -3.43 4.60
CA GLY A 64 13.15 -2.60 5.11
C GLY A 64 13.24 -2.58 6.63
N CYS A 65 12.12 -2.57 7.36
CA CYS A 65 12.12 -2.65 8.82
C CYS A 65 12.64 -4.00 9.34
N LEU A 66 12.25 -5.11 8.70
CA LEU A 66 12.75 -6.46 9.04
C LEU A 66 14.26 -6.56 8.79
N VAL A 67 14.74 -6.06 7.65
CA VAL A 67 16.18 -6.01 7.30
C VAL A 67 16.95 -5.12 8.28
N ALA A 68 16.34 -4.03 8.76
CA ALA A 68 16.90 -3.16 9.79
C ALA A 68 16.85 -3.76 11.21
N GLY A 69 16.36 -4.99 11.38
CA GLY A 69 16.40 -5.73 12.65
C GLY A 69 15.12 -5.67 13.48
N ALA A 70 14.00 -5.13 12.96
CA ALA A 70 12.73 -5.20 13.67
C ALA A 70 12.25 -6.65 13.82
N THR A 71 11.97 -7.08 15.04
CA THR A 71 11.31 -8.37 15.30
C THR A 71 9.79 -8.18 15.21
N LEU A 72 9.17 -8.75 14.17
CA LEU A 72 7.72 -8.68 13.95
C LEU A 72 7.14 -10.09 13.86
N ASP A 73 6.10 -10.38 14.64
CA ASP A 73 5.26 -11.56 14.41
C ASP A 73 4.40 -11.38 13.14
N GLU A 74 3.64 -12.41 12.75
CA GLU A 74 2.84 -12.34 11.53
C GLU A 74 1.80 -11.19 11.54
N ARG A 75 1.18 -10.91 12.68
CA ARG A 75 0.16 -9.86 12.80
C ARG A 75 0.80 -8.48 12.78
N ALA A 76 1.91 -8.30 13.49
CA ALA A 76 2.73 -7.09 13.49
C ALA A 76 3.29 -6.79 12.10
N THR A 77 3.68 -7.84 11.36
CA THR A 77 4.12 -7.71 9.96
C THR A 77 2.96 -7.25 9.07
N ALA A 78 1.77 -7.85 9.21
CA ALA A 78 0.60 -7.48 8.40
C ALA A 78 0.16 -6.03 8.63
N ILE A 79 0.10 -5.56 9.89
CA ILE A 79 -0.29 -4.18 10.20
C ILE A 79 0.80 -3.17 9.78
N ALA A 80 2.08 -3.55 9.80
CA ALA A 80 3.19 -2.72 9.31
C ALA A 80 3.11 -2.51 7.78
N ALA A 81 2.71 -3.54 7.03
CA ALA A 81 2.43 -3.47 5.60
C ALA A 81 1.06 -2.83 5.27
N GLY A 82 0.26 -2.53 6.29
CA GLY A 82 -1.15 -2.19 6.21
C GLY A 82 -1.49 -0.71 6.30
N SER A 83 -2.74 -0.40 5.97
CA SER A 83 -3.41 0.88 6.25
C SER A 83 -4.65 0.56 7.06
N HIS A 84 -4.45 0.26 8.34
CA HIS A 84 -5.52 -0.23 9.19
C HIS A 84 -6.59 0.85 9.41
N THR A 85 -7.81 0.43 9.72
CA THR A 85 -8.98 1.31 9.86
C THR A 85 -9.13 1.95 11.24
N GLY A 86 -8.19 1.71 12.17
CA GLY A 86 -8.17 2.37 13.48
C GLY A 86 -9.09 1.75 14.54
N GLU A 87 -9.66 0.57 14.25
CA GLU A 87 -10.37 -0.28 15.24
C GLU A 87 -9.52 -0.58 16.48
N ASP A 88 -10.17 -0.89 17.61
CA ASP A 88 -9.49 -1.11 18.89
C ASP A 88 -8.50 -2.29 18.86
N GLN A 89 -8.77 -3.32 18.05
CA GLN A 89 -7.82 -4.42 17.84
C GLN A 89 -6.51 -3.99 17.15
N HIS A 90 -6.55 -2.95 16.31
CA HIS A 90 -5.36 -2.36 15.69
C HIS A 90 -4.56 -1.59 16.72
N VAL A 91 -5.23 -0.76 17.53
CA VAL A 91 -4.61 -0.01 18.63
C VAL A 91 -3.90 -0.96 19.59
N ALA A 92 -4.57 -2.02 20.04
CA ALA A 92 -3.99 -3.01 20.93
C ALA A 92 -2.77 -3.73 20.34
N LEU A 93 -2.73 -3.92 19.01
CA LEU A 93 -1.58 -4.52 18.33
C LEU A 93 -0.40 -3.53 18.25
N VAL A 94 -0.65 -2.26 17.90
CA VAL A 94 0.36 -1.21 17.85
C VAL A 94 0.96 -0.96 19.25
N ASP A 95 0.13 -0.92 20.29
CA ASP A 95 0.60 -0.79 21.68
C ASP A 95 1.54 -1.93 22.07
N ARG A 96 1.24 -3.18 21.68
CA ARG A 96 2.14 -4.31 21.93
C ARG A 96 3.47 -4.18 21.20
N MET A 97 3.44 -3.74 19.93
CA MET A 97 4.66 -3.50 19.15
C MET A 97 5.54 -2.43 19.81
N LEU A 98 4.96 -1.31 20.24
CA LEU A 98 5.69 -0.25 20.95
C LEU A 98 6.25 -0.76 22.28
N SER A 99 5.43 -1.46 23.07
CA SER A 99 5.83 -2.00 24.36
C SER A 99 6.99 -2.99 24.26
N SER A 100 7.07 -3.79 23.18
CA SER A 100 8.20 -4.71 22.97
C SER A 100 9.54 -4.00 22.70
N ALA A 101 9.50 -2.71 22.34
CA ALA A 101 10.66 -1.84 22.22
C ALA A 101 10.88 -0.95 23.46
N GLY A 102 10.09 -1.12 24.53
CA GLY A 102 10.12 -0.22 25.69
C GLY A 102 9.58 1.18 25.42
N LEU A 103 8.77 1.34 24.36
CA LEU A 103 8.17 2.61 23.95
C LEU A 103 6.67 2.64 24.28
N ASP A 104 6.12 3.85 24.32
CA ASP A 104 4.68 4.08 24.40
C ASP A 104 4.17 4.88 23.17
N ARG A 105 2.88 5.23 23.18
CA ARG A 105 2.24 5.96 22.08
C ARG A 105 2.87 7.33 21.81
N SER A 106 3.60 7.94 22.76
CA SER A 106 4.25 9.25 22.58
C SER A 106 5.43 9.20 21.60
N ALA A 107 5.96 8.01 21.32
CA ALA A 107 6.97 7.79 20.29
C ALA A 107 6.41 7.89 18.86
N LEU A 108 5.09 7.74 18.68
CA LEU A 108 4.46 7.89 17.36
C LEU A 108 4.55 9.34 16.89
N ARG A 109 4.99 9.52 15.64
CA ARG A 109 5.15 10.83 14.99
C ARG A 109 4.20 11.03 13.80
N CYS A 110 3.32 10.07 13.56
CA CYS A 110 2.19 10.27 12.65
C CYS A 110 1.19 11.25 13.28
N PRO A 111 0.47 12.05 12.46
CA PRO A 111 -0.53 12.97 12.99
C PRO A 111 -1.66 12.20 13.69
N PRO A 112 -2.29 12.79 14.71
CA PRO A 112 -3.49 12.20 15.30
C PRO A 112 -4.63 12.20 14.29
N ASP A 113 -5.36 11.09 14.21
CA ASP A 113 -6.50 10.94 13.30
C ASP A 113 -7.65 10.17 13.96
N ARG A 114 -8.82 10.24 13.34
CA ARG A 114 -9.97 9.40 13.71
C ARG A 114 -9.90 8.06 12.95
N PRO A 115 -10.44 6.97 13.52
CA PRO A 115 -10.62 5.73 12.79
C PRO A 115 -11.40 5.93 11.48
N GLU A 116 -10.99 5.21 10.44
CA GLU A 116 -11.75 5.06 9.20
C GLU A 116 -12.95 4.11 9.41
N ASP A 117 -12.85 3.18 10.36
CA ASP A 117 -13.98 2.33 10.77
C ASP A 117 -15.11 3.19 11.36
N GLU A 118 -16.21 3.34 10.63
CA GLU A 118 -17.33 4.22 10.99
C GLU A 118 -17.94 3.88 12.36
N PRO A 119 -18.23 2.59 12.70
CA PRO A 119 -18.73 2.24 14.03
C PRO A 119 -17.80 2.70 15.16
N THR A 120 -16.49 2.43 15.05
CA THR A 120 -15.50 2.87 16.04
C THR A 120 -15.45 4.39 16.09
N ARG A 121 -15.41 5.07 14.94
CA ARG A 121 -15.39 6.53 14.87
C ARG A 121 -16.58 7.18 15.58
N PHE A 122 -17.80 6.71 15.31
CA PHE A 122 -19.00 7.26 15.94
C PHE A 122 -19.04 6.99 17.44
N ARG A 123 -18.64 5.79 17.87
CA ARG A 123 -18.51 5.44 19.29
C ARG A 123 -17.56 6.40 20.01
N LEU A 124 -16.35 6.60 19.49
CA LEU A 124 -15.36 7.50 20.11
C LEU A 124 -15.83 8.96 20.15
N ILE A 125 -16.51 9.44 19.11
CA ILE A 125 -17.10 10.78 19.10
C ILE A 125 -18.16 10.93 20.21
N ALA A 126 -19.04 9.93 20.36
CA ALA A 126 -20.07 9.93 21.39
C ALA A 126 -19.48 9.87 22.81
N GLU A 127 -18.35 9.20 22.98
CA GLU A 127 -17.58 9.14 24.24
C GLU A 127 -16.74 10.40 24.50
N GLY A 128 -16.69 11.37 23.58
CA GLY A 128 -15.89 12.58 23.71
C GLY A 128 -14.38 12.37 23.50
N ILE A 129 -13.98 11.23 22.91
CA ILE A 129 -12.59 10.89 22.63
C ILE A 129 -12.15 11.55 21.31
N GLY A 130 -11.08 12.33 21.39
CA GLY A 130 -10.49 13.03 20.24
C GLY A 130 -9.68 12.12 19.30
N PRO A 131 -9.16 12.68 18.19
CA PRO A 131 -8.19 12.00 17.33
C PRO A 131 -6.92 11.56 18.10
N GLU A 132 -6.36 10.41 17.75
CA GLU A 132 -5.16 9.85 18.40
C GLU A 132 -4.17 9.33 17.34
N ALA A 133 -2.85 9.52 17.56
CA ALA A 133 -1.82 9.06 16.62
C ALA A 133 -1.86 7.54 16.40
N VAL A 134 -2.15 6.77 17.45
CA VAL A 134 -2.27 5.30 17.37
C VAL A 134 -3.41 4.84 16.47
N ARG A 135 -4.43 5.69 16.25
CA ARG A 135 -5.59 5.38 15.40
C ARG A 135 -5.41 5.78 13.94
N MET A 136 -4.39 6.59 13.65
CA MET A 136 -4.02 6.95 12.28
C MET A 136 -3.59 5.70 11.51
N ASN A 137 -4.06 5.54 10.27
CA ASN A 137 -3.91 4.31 9.47
C ASN A 137 -2.45 3.87 9.18
N CYS A 138 -1.46 4.71 9.46
CA CYS A 138 -0.03 4.40 9.32
C CYS A 138 0.64 4.04 10.66
N SER A 139 -0.05 4.08 11.79
CA SER A 139 0.58 3.89 13.11
C SER A 139 1.27 2.51 13.23
N GLY A 140 0.74 1.46 12.58
CA GLY A 140 1.41 0.16 12.45
C GLY A 140 2.77 0.20 11.74
N LYS A 141 2.87 0.94 10.62
CA LYS A 141 4.16 1.17 9.94
C LYS A 141 5.13 1.95 10.83
N HIS A 142 4.64 2.98 11.51
CA HIS A 142 5.47 3.79 12.41
C HIS A 142 6.01 2.94 13.56
N ALA A 143 5.20 2.06 14.15
CA ALA A 143 5.65 1.14 15.19
C ALA A 143 6.73 0.17 14.68
N ALA A 144 6.62 -0.32 13.43
CA ALA A 144 7.67 -1.14 12.81
C ALA A 144 8.98 -0.36 12.58
N MET A 145 8.91 0.89 12.12
CA MET A 145 10.08 1.76 11.97
C MET A 145 10.74 2.06 13.32
N LEU A 146 9.95 2.28 14.37
CA LEU A 146 10.43 2.48 15.74
C LEU A 146 11.13 1.22 16.28
N LEU A 147 10.53 0.05 16.10
CA LEU A 147 11.15 -1.24 16.44
C LEU A 147 12.49 -1.42 15.74
N ALA A 148 12.56 -1.12 14.43
CA ALA A 148 13.81 -1.17 13.67
C ALA A 148 14.84 -0.13 14.17
N ALA A 149 14.40 1.09 14.48
CA ALA A 149 15.28 2.15 14.98
C ALA A 149 15.90 1.77 16.34
N VAL A 150 15.12 1.16 17.24
CA VAL A 150 15.59 0.65 18.53
C VAL A 150 16.52 -0.55 18.34
N ALA A 151 16.17 -1.50 17.47
CA ALA A 151 16.97 -2.70 17.23
C ALA A 151 18.35 -2.37 16.61
N GLY A 152 18.40 -1.39 15.71
CA GLY A 152 19.65 -0.92 15.09
C GLY A 152 20.50 0.01 15.98
N HIS A 153 20.01 0.37 17.17
CA HIS A 153 20.72 1.29 18.05
C HIS A 153 21.78 0.55 18.88
N SER A 154 23.04 0.99 18.79
CA SER A 154 24.11 0.43 19.63
C SER A 154 24.06 1.02 21.04
N ALA A 155 24.27 0.17 22.05
CA ALA A 155 24.36 0.62 23.44
C ALA A 155 25.49 1.66 23.59
N GLY A 156 25.13 2.89 24.01
CA GLY A 156 26.08 3.98 24.26
C GLY A 156 26.03 5.15 23.28
N ALA A 157 25.13 5.17 22.29
CA ALA A 157 24.85 6.38 21.53
C ALA A 157 23.95 7.34 22.32
N ASP A 158 24.29 8.63 22.32
CA ASP A 158 23.62 9.67 23.12
C ASP A 158 22.23 10.06 22.59
N ALA A 159 21.86 9.64 21.38
CA ALA A 159 20.64 10.05 20.70
C ALA A 159 19.50 9.05 20.90
N ASP A 160 18.32 9.53 21.32
CA ASP A 160 17.10 8.72 21.37
C ASP A 160 16.76 8.18 19.96
N PRO A 161 16.83 6.84 19.72
CA PRO A 161 16.53 6.25 18.42
C PRO A 161 15.10 6.52 17.95
N ALA A 162 14.17 6.79 18.87
CA ALA A 162 12.77 7.09 18.55
C ALA A 162 12.54 8.56 18.15
N ALA A 163 13.47 9.48 18.43
CA ALA A 163 13.25 10.90 18.16
C ALA A 163 13.39 11.26 16.67
N GLY A 164 14.23 10.53 15.92
CA GLY A 164 14.62 10.88 14.55
C GLY A 164 14.25 9.84 13.48
N TYR A 165 13.48 8.79 13.78
CA TYR A 165 13.26 7.68 12.83
C TYR A 165 12.57 8.07 11.52
N LEU A 166 11.97 9.26 11.42
CA LEU A 166 11.37 9.77 10.18
C LEU A 166 12.36 10.57 9.32
N GLU A 167 13.51 10.97 9.87
CA GLU A 167 14.51 11.71 9.11
C GLU A 167 15.05 10.83 7.98
N PRO A 168 15.11 11.30 6.71
CA PRO A 168 15.66 10.50 5.61
C PRO A 168 17.10 10.03 5.86
N SER A 169 17.84 10.78 6.69
CA SER A 169 19.21 10.44 7.09
C SER A 169 19.28 9.42 8.24
N ALA A 170 18.18 9.07 8.89
CA ALA A 170 18.16 8.10 9.97
C ALA A 170 18.56 6.70 9.47
N PRO A 171 19.31 5.90 10.26
CA PRO A 171 19.77 4.57 9.85
C PRO A 171 18.65 3.68 9.29
N VAL A 172 17.50 3.63 9.97
CA VAL A 172 16.33 2.86 9.53
C VAL A 172 15.80 3.31 8.16
N GLN A 173 15.75 4.62 7.88
CA GLN A 173 15.27 5.14 6.60
C GLN A 173 16.24 4.84 5.46
N ARG A 174 17.55 4.84 5.71
CA ARG A 174 18.55 4.43 4.71
C ARG A 174 18.41 2.95 4.34
N VAL A 175 18.18 2.07 5.32
CA VAL A 175 17.93 0.64 5.05
C VAL A 175 16.62 0.47 4.27
N ILE A 176 15.55 1.17 4.67
CA ILE A 176 14.27 1.14 3.95
C ILE A 176 14.43 1.62 2.50
N GLN A 177 15.16 2.71 2.27
CA GLN A 177 15.42 3.20 0.92
C GLN A 177 16.22 2.18 0.10
N ALA A 178 17.30 1.62 0.65
CA ALA A 178 18.13 0.64 -0.05
C ALA A 178 17.33 -0.62 -0.43
N GLU A 179 16.46 -1.10 0.46
CA GLU A 179 15.60 -2.24 0.18
C GLU A 179 14.52 -1.90 -0.86
N ILE A 180 13.97 -0.69 -0.83
CA ILE A 180 13.05 -0.22 -1.88
C ILE A 180 13.77 -0.16 -3.23
N GLU A 181 14.95 0.45 -3.30
CA GLU A 181 15.77 0.52 -4.52
C GLU A 181 16.09 -0.87 -5.07
N ARG A 182 16.46 -1.81 -4.19
CA ARG A 182 16.71 -3.21 -4.55
C ARG A 182 15.46 -3.86 -5.12
N LEU A 183 14.31 -3.75 -4.44
CA LEU A 183 13.05 -4.39 -4.81
C LEU A 183 12.45 -3.81 -6.09
N THR A 184 12.58 -2.50 -6.32
CA THR A 184 12.09 -1.84 -7.53
C THR A 184 13.09 -1.87 -8.68
N ALA A 185 14.34 -2.29 -8.42
CA ALA A 185 15.47 -2.20 -9.35
C ALA A 185 15.64 -0.78 -9.94
N ALA A 186 15.45 0.24 -9.11
CA ALA A 186 15.48 1.64 -9.52
C ALA A 186 16.13 2.51 -8.45
N THR A 187 16.87 3.53 -8.86
CA THR A 187 17.44 4.55 -7.96
C THR A 187 16.35 5.52 -7.51
N ILE A 188 16.33 5.88 -6.22
CA ILE A 188 15.37 6.87 -5.71
C ILE A 188 15.98 8.27 -5.76
N ASP A 189 15.59 9.04 -6.78
CA ASP A 189 15.99 10.45 -6.98
C ASP A 189 14.97 11.46 -6.43
N VAL A 190 13.85 10.97 -5.88
CA VAL A 190 12.75 11.77 -5.35
C VAL A 190 12.40 11.26 -3.96
N VAL A 191 12.75 12.06 -2.95
CA VAL A 191 12.35 11.83 -1.56
C VAL A 191 11.50 13.02 -1.14
N THR A 192 10.25 12.76 -0.74
CA THR A 192 9.34 13.77 -0.19
C THR A 192 8.75 13.29 1.13
N VAL A 193 7.78 14.02 1.67
CA VAL A 193 7.14 13.71 2.96
C VAL A 193 5.72 13.21 2.70
N ASP A 194 5.39 12.03 3.24
CA ASP A 194 4.05 11.46 3.17
C ASP A 194 3.09 12.19 4.14
N GLY A 195 1.78 11.98 4.00
CA GLY A 195 0.79 12.54 4.93
C GLY A 195 0.95 12.06 6.38
N CYS A 196 1.65 10.93 6.58
CA CYS A 196 2.01 10.44 7.91
C CYS A 196 3.32 11.04 8.48
N GLY A 197 4.03 11.87 7.71
CA GLY A 197 5.32 12.45 8.09
C GLY A 197 6.54 11.60 7.72
N ALA A 198 6.37 10.34 7.31
CA ALA A 198 7.47 9.49 6.89
C ALA A 198 8.00 9.84 5.49
N PRO A 199 9.26 9.47 5.15
CA PRO A 199 9.78 9.60 3.81
C PRO A 199 8.92 8.86 2.78
N LEU A 200 8.64 9.55 1.67
CA LEU A 200 7.90 9.05 0.54
C LEU A 200 8.83 9.02 -0.67
N LEU A 201 9.17 7.80 -1.07
CA LEU A 201 10.16 7.52 -2.11
C LEU A 201 9.45 7.39 -3.46
N GLY A 202 9.79 8.28 -4.40
CA GLY A 202 9.26 8.24 -5.76
C GLY A 202 9.96 7.16 -6.58
N MET A 203 9.19 6.37 -7.33
CA MET A 203 9.69 5.22 -8.10
C MET A 203 8.95 5.07 -9.43
N PRO A 204 9.55 4.41 -10.44
CA PRO A 204 8.84 4.03 -11.66
C PRO A 204 7.63 3.13 -11.34
N LEU A 205 6.55 3.26 -12.11
CA LEU A 205 5.36 2.42 -11.95
C LEU A 205 5.67 0.94 -12.22
N SER A 206 6.51 0.65 -13.22
CA SER A 206 7.06 -0.68 -13.50
C SER A 206 7.88 -1.23 -12.33
N GLY A 207 8.71 -0.40 -11.69
CA GLY A 207 9.46 -0.76 -10.49
C GLY A 207 8.55 -1.16 -9.32
N LEU A 208 7.41 -0.49 -9.16
CA LEU A 208 6.41 -0.86 -8.16
C LEU A 208 5.78 -2.23 -8.46
N ALA A 209 5.42 -2.50 -9.72
CA ALA A 209 4.92 -3.83 -10.13
C ALA A 209 5.97 -4.92 -9.89
N LEU A 210 7.23 -4.67 -10.28
CA LEU A 210 8.35 -5.59 -10.09
C LEU A 210 8.54 -5.96 -8.61
N ALA A 211 8.50 -4.96 -7.72
CA ALA A 211 8.61 -5.18 -6.28
C ALA A 211 7.50 -6.11 -5.76
N PHE A 212 6.26 -5.93 -6.21
CA PHE A 212 5.14 -6.79 -5.82
C PHE A 212 5.29 -8.22 -6.34
N GLY A 213 5.76 -8.40 -7.59
CA GLY A 213 6.09 -9.72 -8.13
C GLY A 213 7.13 -10.45 -7.28
N ARG A 214 8.20 -9.74 -6.88
CA ARG A 214 9.26 -10.28 -6.00
C ARG A 214 8.75 -10.64 -4.62
N LEU A 215 7.87 -9.83 -4.01
CA LEU A 215 7.23 -10.19 -2.75
C LEU A 215 6.39 -11.47 -2.88
N ALA A 216 5.63 -11.59 -3.97
CA ALA A 216 4.69 -12.69 -4.15
C ALA A 216 5.37 -14.06 -4.30
N THR A 217 6.58 -14.08 -4.88
CA THR A 217 7.37 -15.29 -5.19
C THR A 217 8.58 -15.50 -4.29
N ALA A 218 8.75 -14.66 -3.26
CA ALA A 218 9.88 -14.74 -2.34
C ALA A 218 10.00 -16.09 -1.64
N SER A 219 11.24 -16.58 -1.55
CA SER A 219 11.57 -17.86 -0.91
C SER A 219 11.26 -17.85 0.58
N PRO A 220 10.73 -18.96 1.15
CA PRO A 220 10.51 -19.10 2.58
C PRO A 220 11.75 -18.72 3.40
N GLY A 221 11.54 -17.96 4.47
CA GLY A 221 12.60 -17.47 5.36
C GLY A 221 13.18 -16.10 5.00
N SER A 222 12.83 -15.52 3.84
CA SER A 222 13.20 -14.14 3.52
C SER A 222 12.24 -13.11 4.14
N PRO A 223 12.69 -11.86 4.40
CA PRO A 223 11.81 -10.77 4.84
C PRO A 223 10.62 -10.51 3.90
N GLU A 224 10.83 -10.60 2.60
CA GLU A 224 9.79 -10.46 1.57
C GLU A 224 8.71 -11.53 1.70
N HIS A 225 9.13 -12.79 1.89
CA HIS A 225 8.21 -13.89 2.10
C HIS A 225 7.40 -13.69 3.37
N GLN A 226 8.05 -13.26 4.46
CA GLN A 226 7.36 -12.97 5.73
C GLN A 226 6.28 -11.90 5.55
N VAL A 227 6.59 -10.80 4.87
CA VAL A 227 5.61 -9.74 4.57
C VAL A 227 4.45 -10.27 3.71
N ALA A 228 4.77 -10.99 2.63
CA ALA A 228 3.76 -11.55 1.74
C ALA A 228 2.83 -12.54 2.47
N ALA A 229 3.41 -13.46 3.25
CA ALA A 229 2.67 -14.45 4.03
C ALA A 229 1.76 -13.77 5.07
N ALA A 230 2.28 -12.80 5.81
CA ALA A 230 1.54 -12.04 6.80
C ALA A 230 0.34 -11.29 6.19
N MET A 231 0.55 -10.61 5.05
CA MET A 231 -0.53 -9.91 4.35
C MET A 231 -1.65 -10.86 3.90
N ARG A 232 -1.29 -12.03 3.37
CA ARG A 232 -2.25 -13.06 2.92
C ARG A 232 -2.98 -13.72 4.09
N ALA A 233 -2.31 -13.94 5.22
CA ALA A 233 -2.88 -14.55 6.41
C ALA A 233 -3.81 -13.58 7.19
N TYR A 234 -3.48 -12.28 7.20
CA TYR A 234 -4.23 -11.26 7.92
C TYR A 234 -4.62 -10.06 7.05
N PRO A 235 -5.35 -10.27 5.93
CA PRO A 235 -5.65 -9.21 4.98
C PRO A 235 -6.53 -8.09 5.59
N GLN A 236 -7.28 -8.37 6.65
CA GLN A 236 -8.02 -7.39 7.43
C GLN A 236 -7.12 -6.40 8.20
N LEU A 237 -5.89 -6.79 8.58
CA LEU A 237 -4.92 -5.87 9.19
C LEU A 237 -4.24 -4.99 8.12
N VAL A 238 -4.37 -5.36 6.84
CA VAL A 238 -3.80 -4.62 5.70
C VAL A 238 -4.75 -3.55 5.19
N GLY A 239 -6.02 -3.90 4.93
CA GLY A 239 -7.00 -2.97 4.34
C GLY A 239 -8.21 -2.65 5.22
N GLY A 240 -8.42 -3.36 6.33
CA GLY A 240 -9.67 -3.31 7.09
C GLY A 240 -10.76 -4.20 6.50
N ARG A 241 -11.90 -4.31 7.19
CA ARG A 241 -13.04 -5.12 6.73
C ARG A 241 -13.78 -4.40 5.59
N GLY A 242 -14.14 -5.14 4.54
CA GLY A 242 -14.90 -4.61 3.39
C GLY A 242 -14.08 -3.72 2.44
N HIS A 243 -12.77 -3.61 2.66
CA HIS A 243 -11.88 -2.90 1.75
C HIS A 243 -11.50 -3.80 0.56
N LEU A 244 -11.50 -3.24 -0.66
CA LEU A 244 -11.25 -3.97 -1.91
C LEU A 244 -9.94 -4.77 -1.92
N ASN A 245 -8.83 -4.23 -1.39
CA ASN A 245 -7.58 -4.97 -1.18
C ASN A 245 -7.77 -6.25 -0.33
N THR A 246 -8.49 -6.14 0.78
CA THR A 246 -8.75 -7.25 1.70
C THR A 246 -9.64 -8.29 1.03
N ASP A 247 -10.70 -7.86 0.35
CA ASP A 247 -11.59 -8.76 -0.36
C ASP A 247 -10.88 -9.45 -1.53
N THR A 248 -9.99 -8.74 -2.24
CA THR A 248 -9.14 -9.33 -3.29
C THR A 248 -8.30 -10.47 -2.75
N MET A 249 -7.56 -10.27 -1.65
CA MET A 249 -6.69 -11.31 -1.07
C MET A 249 -7.49 -12.48 -0.48
N ARG A 250 -8.74 -12.26 -0.05
CA ARG A 250 -9.63 -13.32 0.45
C ARG A 250 -10.24 -14.15 -0.67
N LEU A 251 -10.63 -13.51 -1.77
CA LEU A 251 -11.24 -14.17 -2.92
C LEU A 251 -10.20 -14.87 -3.80
N LEU A 252 -8.96 -14.35 -3.86
CA LEU A 252 -7.84 -14.94 -4.60
C LEU A 252 -6.71 -15.35 -3.64
N PRO A 253 -6.80 -16.52 -2.98
CA PRO A 253 -5.74 -17.00 -2.11
C PRO A 253 -4.39 -17.03 -2.84
N GLY A 254 -3.37 -16.40 -2.25
CA GLY A 254 -2.03 -16.27 -2.85
C GLY A 254 -1.79 -14.95 -3.58
N VAL A 255 -2.81 -14.15 -3.90
CA VAL A 255 -2.61 -12.80 -4.43
C VAL A 255 -2.16 -11.85 -3.30
N LEU A 256 -1.24 -10.95 -3.60
CA LEU A 256 -0.97 -9.76 -2.81
C LEU A 256 -1.68 -8.57 -3.46
N ALA A 257 -2.33 -7.73 -2.65
CA ALA A 257 -2.95 -6.51 -3.13
C ALA A 257 -2.74 -5.37 -2.14
N LYS A 258 -2.26 -4.23 -2.62
CA LYS A 258 -2.18 -3.00 -1.83
C LYS A 258 -2.52 -1.80 -2.70
N GLY A 259 -3.60 -1.13 -2.34
CA GLY A 259 -3.95 0.20 -2.80
C GLY A 259 -3.33 1.28 -1.91
N GLY A 260 -3.16 2.46 -2.48
CA GLY A 260 -2.72 3.66 -1.81
C GLY A 260 -3.62 4.85 -2.18
N ALA A 261 -3.52 5.91 -1.38
CA ALA A 261 -4.08 7.21 -1.74
C ALA A 261 -3.57 7.66 -3.12
N GLU A 262 -4.21 8.67 -3.70
CA GLU A 262 -3.84 9.20 -5.01
C GLU A 262 -3.92 8.14 -6.13
N GLY A 263 -4.90 7.22 -6.08
CA GLY A 263 -5.25 6.37 -7.22
C GLY A 263 -4.16 5.37 -7.62
N VAL A 264 -3.35 4.89 -6.67
CA VAL A 264 -2.31 3.88 -6.91
C VAL A 264 -2.77 2.52 -6.41
N ILE A 265 -2.50 1.47 -7.17
CA ILE A 265 -2.60 0.09 -6.68
C ILE A 265 -1.50 -0.76 -7.28
N ALA A 266 -1.04 -1.74 -6.52
CA ALA A 266 -0.23 -2.84 -7.03
C ALA A 266 -0.81 -4.17 -6.55
N MET A 267 -0.75 -5.17 -7.42
CA MET A 267 -1.12 -6.55 -7.11
C MET A 267 -0.09 -7.51 -7.71
N ALA A 268 0.07 -8.67 -7.09
CA ALA A 268 0.84 -9.76 -7.67
C ALA A 268 0.21 -11.12 -7.37
N ALA A 269 0.14 -11.96 -8.39
CA ALA A 269 -0.31 -13.34 -8.33
C ALA A 269 0.79 -14.25 -7.75
N PRO A 270 0.44 -15.42 -7.21
CA PRO A 270 1.42 -16.31 -6.59
C PRO A 270 2.45 -16.89 -7.57
N ASP A 271 2.19 -16.83 -8.87
CA ASP A 271 3.12 -17.24 -9.92
C ASP A 271 4.12 -16.14 -10.30
N GLY A 272 3.94 -14.90 -9.81
CA GLY A 272 4.83 -13.77 -10.07
C GLY A 272 4.29 -12.74 -11.06
N HIS A 273 3.16 -12.99 -11.72
CA HIS A 273 2.51 -11.96 -12.53
C HIS A 273 2.13 -10.77 -11.66
N ALA A 274 2.55 -9.57 -12.03
CA ALA A 274 2.35 -8.38 -11.22
C ALA A 274 1.78 -7.24 -12.05
N VAL A 275 0.92 -6.44 -11.44
CA VAL A 275 0.30 -5.26 -12.05
C VAL A 275 0.47 -4.06 -11.14
N ALA A 276 0.71 -2.89 -11.75
CA ALA A 276 0.57 -1.61 -11.07
C ALA A 276 -0.26 -0.65 -11.93
N VAL A 277 -1.13 0.12 -11.28
CA VAL A 277 -1.99 1.13 -11.92
C VAL A 277 -1.88 2.43 -11.16
N LYS A 278 -1.80 3.55 -11.89
CA LYS A 278 -1.88 4.91 -11.38
C LYS A 278 -2.95 5.68 -12.16
N VAL A 279 -4.00 6.12 -11.48
CA VAL A 279 -4.96 7.10 -12.01
C VAL A 279 -4.50 8.51 -11.63
N ILE A 280 -4.44 9.43 -12.60
CA ILE A 280 -3.76 10.72 -12.40
C ILE A 280 -4.57 11.74 -11.59
N ASP A 281 -5.90 11.63 -11.58
CA ASP A 281 -6.78 12.47 -10.75
C ASP A 281 -6.79 12.04 -9.27
N GLY A 282 -6.05 10.98 -8.94
CA GLY A 282 -5.93 10.45 -7.60
C GLY A 282 -7.12 9.60 -7.12
N ASN A 283 -8.13 9.38 -7.96
CA ASN A 283 -9.35 8.67 -7.57
C ASN A 283 -9.15 7.14 -7.61
N PRO A 284 -9.34 6.41 -6.50
CA PRO A 284 -9.11 4.97 -6.45
C PRO A 284 -10.26 4.13 -7.00
N ARG A 285 -11.44 4.69 -7.32
CA ARG A 285 -12.66 3.91 -7.58
C ARG A 285 -12.56 2.89 -8.71
N ALA A 286 -11.63 3.08 -9.65
CA ALA A 286 -11.40 2.16 -10.77
C ALA A 286 -10.20 1.20 -10.56
N THR A 287 -9.32 1.46 -9.60
CA THR A 287 -7.97 0.86 -9.57
C THR A 287 -8.00 -0.66 -9.37
N THR A 288 -8.79 -1.17 -8.44
CA THR A 288 -8.94 -2.63 -8.22
C THR A 288 -9.50 -3.34 -9.44
N ALA A 289 -10.57 -2.81 -10.04
CA ALA A 289 -11.19 -3.39 -11.21
C ALA A 289 -10.24 -3.41 -12.42
N LEU A 290 -9.45 -2.34 -12.59
CA LEU A 290 -8.41 -2.26 -13.63
C LEU A 290 -7.30 -3.28 -13.39
N ALA A 291 -6.75 -3.34 -12.19
CA ALA A 291 -5.68 -4.29 -11.84
C ALA A 291 -6.10 -5.74 -12.09
N LEU A 292 -7.29 -6.15 -11.62
CA LEU A 292 -7.83 -7.49 -11.85
C LEU A 292 -8.11 -7.76 -13.33
N THR A 293 -8.64 -6.78 -14.07
CA THR A 293 -8.90 -6.93 -15.51
C THR A 293 -7.61 -7.11 -16.31
N LEU A 294 -6.56 -6.37 -15.96
CA LEU A 294 -5.25 -6.48 -16.59
C LEU A 294 -4.54 -7.81 -16.26
N LEU A 295 -4.59 -8.27 -15.02
CA LEU A 295 -4.08 -9.61 -14.66
C LEU A 295 -4.81 -10.70 -15.44
N ALA A 296 -6.15 -10.62 -15.54
CA ALA A 296 -6.95 -11.56 -16.34
C ALA A 296 -6.54 -11.56 -17.81
N LYS A 297 -6.34 -10.38 -18.39
CA LYS A 297 -5.90 -10.20 -19.78
C LYS A 297 -4.54 -10.83 -20.05
N CYS A 298 -3.68 -10.89 -19.03
CA CYS A 298 -2.36 -11.50 -19.08
C CYS A 298 -2.33 -12.96 -18.61
N GLY A 299 -3.49 -13.61 -18.45
CA GLY A 299 -3.57 -15.06 -18.22
C GLY A 299 -3.66 -15.51 -16.76
N VAL A 300 -3.75 -14.58 -15.79
CA VAL A 300 -3.99 -14.93 -14.38
C VAL A 300 -5.48 -15.21 -14.17
N ASP A 301 -5.80 -16.35 -13.55
CA ASP A 301 -7.19 -16.65 -13.17
C ASP A 301 -7.64 -15.76 -12.00
N VAL A 302 -8.51 -14.79 -12.31
CA VAL A 302 -9.14 -13.90 -11.33
C VAL A 302 -10.65 -14.19 -11.17
N THR A 303 -11.14 -15.30 -11.72
CA THR A 303 -12.56 -15.67 -11.71
C THR A 303 -13.19 -15.62 -10.31
N PRO A 304 -12.52 -16.09 -9.23
CA PRO A 304 -13.07 -15.98 -7.88
C PRO A 304 -13.33 -14.55 -7.40
N ALA A 305 -12.67 -13.54 -7.99
CA ALA A 305 -12.86 -12.12 -7.70
C ALA A 305 -13.57 -11.36 -8.83
N ALA A 306 -14.31 -12.04 -9.70
CA ALA A 306 -14.99 -11.43 -10.84
C ALA A 306 -15.88 -10.24 -10.44
N GLU A 307 -16.60 -10.33 -9.32
CA GLU A 307 -17.46 -9.26 -8.80
C GLU A 307 -16.70 -7.96 -8.52
N LEU A 308 -15.43 -8.04 -8.10
CA LEU A 308 -14.60 -6.86 -7.84
C LEU A 308 -14.22 -6.08 -9.11
N ARG A 309 -14.42 -6.67 -10.29
CA ARG A 309 -14.26 -6.00 -11.59
C ARG A 309 -15.50 -5.18 -11.97
N HIS A 310 -16.62 -5.39 -11.29
CA HIS A 310 -17.90 -4.74 -11.57
C HIS A 310 -18.18 -3.62 -10.57
N VAL A 311 -17.59 -2.44 -10.79
CA VAL A 311 -17.85 -1.27 -9.94
C VAL A 311 -19.17 -0.63 -10.34
N GLN A 312 -20.19 -0.77 -9.49
CA GLN A 312 -21.53 -0.24 -9.75
C GLN A 312 -21.58 1.28 -9.56
N VAL A 313 -22.37 1.94 -10.41
CA VAL A 313 -22.76 3.34 -10.22
C VAL A 313 -24.20 3.34 -9.75
N LEU A 314 -24.43 3.85 -8.53
CA LEU A 314 -25.74 3.84 -7.90
C LEU A 314 -26.52 5.15 -8.15
N GLY A 315 -27.85 5.03 -8.20
CA GLY A 315 -28.83 6.12 -8.21
C GLY A 315 -30.07 5.68 -7.43
N GLY A 316 -30.44 6.41 -6.38
CA GLY A 316 -31.54 6.01 -5.48
C GLY A 316 -31.33 4.63 -4.82
N GLY A 317 -30.08 4.24 -4.56
CA GLY A 317 -29.73 2.93 -3.99
C GLY A 317 -29.79 1.75 -4.96
N ARG A 318 -30.07 1.98 -6.25
CA ARG A 318 -30.10 0.94 -7.29
C ARG A 318 -28.96 1.15 -8.29
N SER A 319 -28.47 0.07 -8.88
CA SER A 319 -27.50 0.16 -9.96
C SER A 319 -28.13 0.82 -11.18
N VAL A 320 -27.53 1.92 -11.62
CA VAL A 320 -27.93 2.69 -12.82
C VAL A 320 -26.78 2.78 -13.83
N GLY A 321 -25.67 2.10 -13.57
CA GLY A 321 -24.46 2.24 -14.36
C GLY A 321 -23.28 1.46 -13.77
N ARG A 322 -22.11 1.66 -14.36
CA ARG A 322 -20.87 0.99 -13.95
C ARG A 322 -19.64 1.76 -14.38
N ILE A 323 -18.51 1.44 -13.79
CA ILE A 323 -17.20 1.77 -14.33
C ILE A 323 -16.81 0.69 -15.35
N VAL A 324 -16.41 1.12 -16.55
CA VAL A 324 -16.03 0.25 -17.67
C VAL A 324 -14.54 0.46 -17.96
N PRO A 325 -13.70 -0.59 -17.85
CA PRO A 325 -12.32 -0.52 -18.35
C PRO A 325 -12.28 -0.19 -19.84
N ALA A 326 -11.38 0.70 -20.23
CA ALA A 326 -11.09 1.04 -21.62
C ALA A 326 -9.86 0.28 -22.17
N ILE A 327 -9.27 -0.60 -21.35
CA ILE A 327 -8.03 -1.35 -21.58
C ILE A 327 -8.19 -2.84 -21.36
#